data_AF-A0A0F9IXE6-F1
#
_entry.id   AF-A0A0F9IXE6-F1
#
_cell.length_a   1.000
_cell.length_b   1.000
_cell.length_c   1.000
_cell.angle_alpha   90.00
_cell.angle_beta   90.00
_cell.angle_gamma   90.00
#
_symmetry.space_group_name_H-M   'P 1'
#
loop_
_entity.id
_entity.type
_entity.pdbx_description
1 polymer ?
#
loop_
_entity_poly.entity_id
_entity_poly.type
_entity_poly.pdbx_seq_one_letter_code
_entity_poly.pdbx_strand_id
1 'polypeptide(L)'
;RRAVDYFREEIAGQQAALKNEAQSGNSKAYMVRSSLQSRGFQSAVDGQYGAPSNWSVFPGFIVPSSTYLHGLYFLANAEDGADYERAATSLKRAAQMNPQSAVLQADATLATRLASGTQPVAELPPQVWVVYENGLGPVLKESRLDVPLLLLHGNRQAPAYFGIALPQYTERSAVPGNMGVQAAGGQVIRTERISDMGKVIRTEMKERFRGVLTRAVTSAISKAVLQNEAAEQFGPLGQIAAALFTVATTQADLRSWQVLPDHWEAARIDRPESGRLTLLDNGGSVLGNLEIPQQPFTLVYVKRPTLQAPATVITLDLQGKNKATLARMPE
;
A
#
# COMPACT_ATOMS: atom_id res chain seq x y z
N ARG A 1 -2.53 13.27 -1.55
CA ARG A 1 -2.70 14.46 -0.68
C ARG A 1 -3.93 14.23 0.19
N ARG A 2 -5.16 14.21 -0.36
CA ARG A 2 -6.41 13.94 0.38
C ARG A 2 -6.36 12.86 1.47
N ALA A 3 -5.82 11.67 1.21
CA ALA A 3 -5.77 10.60 2.23
C ALA A 3 -4.80 10.90 3.40
N VAL A 4 -3.67 11.57 3.15
CA VAL A 4 -2.72 11.99 4.20
C VAL A 4 -3.32 13.09 5.03
N ASP A 5 -3.88 14.08 4.34
CA ASP A 5 -4.49 15.23 4.98
C ASP A 5 -5.64 14.75 5.88
N TYR A 6 -6.45 13.81 5.38
CA TYR A 6 -7.48 13.11 6.16
C TYR A 6 -6.92 12.42 7.42
N PHE A 7 -5.92 11.53 7.30
CA PHE A 7 -5.38 10.83 8.47
C PHE A 7 -4.70 11.78 9.46
N ARG A 8 -4.01 12.82 8.97
CA ARG A 8 -3.38 13.83 9.83
C ARG A 8 -4.42 14.64 10.58
N GLU A 9 -5.47 15.10 9.92
CA GLU A 9 -6.59 15.80 10.54
C GLU A 9 -7.29 14.92 11.56
N GLU A 10 -7.57 13.66 11.23
CA GLU A 10 -8.20 12.69 12.13
C GLU A 10 -7.35 12.47 13.40
N ILE A 11 -6.04 12.25 13.24
CA ILE A 11 -5.11 12.02 14.36
C ILE A 11 -4.96 13.28 15.20
N ALA A 12 -4.86 14.46 14.56
CA ALA A 12 -4.79 15.73 15.26
C ALA A 12 -6.07 15.98 16.08
N GLY A 13 -7.23 15.70 15.49
CA GLY A 13 -8.53 15.79 16.17
C GLY A 13 -8.61 14.85 17.38
N GLN A 14 -8.22 13.58 17.22
CA GLN A 14 -8.19 12.60 18.32
C GLN A 14 -7.26 13.07 19.46
N GLN A 15 -6.09 13.61 19.14
CA GLN A 15 -5.16 14.11 20.15
C GLN A 15 -5.66 15.37 20.85
N ALA A 16 -6.28 16.28 20.11
CA ALA A 16 -6.87 17.49 20.67
C ALA A 16 -8.01 17.15 21.63
N ALA A 17 -8.91 16.24 21.23
CA ALA A 17 -9.99 15.75 22.08
C ALA A 17 -9.45 15.12 23.36
N LEU A 18 -8.51 14.17 23.25
CA LEU A 18 -7.88 13.53 24.41
C LEU A 18 -7.19 14.53 25.34
N LYS A 19 -6.51 15.54 24.79
CA LYS A 19 -5.86 16.59 25.57
C LYS A 19 -6.90 17.43 26.32
N ASN A 20 -7.95 17.88 25.64
CA ASN A 20 -8.99 18.72 26.21
C ASN A 20 -9.76 17.98 27.31
N GLU A 21 -10.14 16.73 27.06
CA GLU A 21 -10.80 15.87 28.06
C GLU A 21 -9.90 15.61 29.28
N ALA A 22 -8.61 15.34 29.06
CA ALA A 22 -7.68 15.16 30.17
C ALA A 22 -7.53 16.46 31.00
N GLN A 23 -7.59 17.64 30.38
CA GLN A 23 -7.53 18.93 31.05
C GLN A 23 -8.83 19.31 31.76
N SER A 24 -9.98 18.84 31.27
CA SER A 24 -11.29 19.03 31.92
C SER A 24 -11.55 18.06 33.08
N GLY A 25 -10.56 17.24 33.46
CA GLY A 25 -10.63 16.33 34.60
C GLY A 25 -11.10 14.91 34.26
N ASN A 26 -11.20 14.53 32.98
CA ASN A 26 -11.51 13.15 32.59
C ASN A 26 -10.33 12.22 32.92
N SER A 27 -10.50 11.39 33.95
CA SER A 27 -9.48 10.46 34.44
C SER A 27 -9.04 9.43 33.39
N LYS A 28 -9.95 8.94 32.54
CA LYS A 28 -9.62 7.98 31.47
C LYS A 28 -8.74 8.63 30.40
N ALA A 29 -9.11 9.82 29.92
CA ALA A 29 -8.32 10.55 28.94
C ALA A 29 -6.91 10.89 29.48
N TYR A 30 -6.82 11.22 30.77
CA TYR A 30 -5.54 11.42 31.45
C TYR A 30 -4.67 10.15 31.47
N MET A 31 -5.23 9.00 31.88
CA MET A 31 -4.51 7.71 31.89
C MET A 31 -4.05 7.28 30.50
N VAL A 32 -4.88 7.49 29.47
CA VAL A 32 -4.52 7.20 28.07
C VAL A 32 -3.31 8.02 27.66
N ARG A 33 -3.37 9.33 27.89
CA ARG A 33 -2.29 10.25 27.52
C ARG A 33 -1.00 9.93 28.28
N SER A 34 -1.07 9.72 29.60
CA SER A 34 0.11 9.41 30.40
C SER A 34 0.76 8.09 29.98
N SER A 35 -0.05 7.07 29.69
CA SER A 35 0.42 5.76 29.20
C SER A 35 1.15 5.88 27.88
N LEU A 36 0.54 6.54 26.88
CA LEU A 36 1.13 6.75 25.54
C LEU A 36 2.45 7.54 25.58
N GLN A 37 2.61 8.42 26.58
CA GLN A 37 3.81 9.23 26.78
C GLN A 37 4.85 8.57 27.68
N SER A 38 4.53 7.42 28.28
CA SER A 38 5.45 6.74 29.19
C SER A 38 6.59 6.07 28.45
N ARG A 39 7.80 6.12 29.03
CA ARG A 39 8.99 5.47 28.46
C ARG A 39 8.82 3.95 28.35
N GLY A 40 8.15 3.33 29.33
CA GLY A 40 7.89 1.89 29.33
C GLY A 40 7.01 1.47 28.15
N PHE A 41 5.92 2.20 27.91
CA PHE A 41 5.03 1.93 26.76
C PHE A 41 5.78 2.11 25.43
N GLN A 42 6.49 3.22 25.27
CA GLN A 42 7.27 3.49 24.05
C GLN A 42 8.30 2.40 23.78
N SER A 43 9.04 1.97 24.82
CA SER A 43 10.04 0.90 24.69
C SER A 43 9.41 -0.44 24.30
N ALA A 44 8.24 -0.78 24.85
CA ALA A 44 7.54 -2.01 24.50
C ALA A 44 7.07 -2.01 23.03
N VAL A 45 6.50 -0.89 22.56
CA VAL A 45 6.06 -0.73 21.18
C VAL A 45 7.25 -0.73 20.21
N ASP A 46 8.30 0.03 20.51
CA ASP A 46 9.51 0.12 19.69
C ASP A 46 10.26 -1.21 19.62
N GLY A 47 10.22 -2.02 20.69
CA GLY A 47 10.82 -3.36 20.70
C GLY A 47 10.19 -4.32 19.68
N GLN A 48 8.90 -4.16 19.39
CA GLN A 48 8.18 -5.03 18.44
C GLN A 48 8.10 -4.43 17.02
N TYR A 49 7.92 -3.11 16.91
CA TYR A 49 7.66 -2.43 15.63
C TYR A 49 8.86 -1.64 15.09
N GLY A 50 9.89 -1.43 15.91
CA GLY A 50 10.98 -0.50 15.62
C GLY A 50 10.52 0.95 15.57
N ALA A 51 11.49 1.87 15.55
CA ALA A 51 11.19 3.29 15.40
C ALA A 51 10.56 3.55 14.01
N PRO A 52 9.45 4.32 13.91
CA PRO A 52 8.82 4.67 12.63
C PRO A 52 9.75 5.40 11.63
N SER A 53 10.86 5.98 12.11
CA SER A 53 11.91 6.56 11.29
C SER A 53 12.65 5.54 10.44
N ASN A 54 12.71 4.28 10.89
CA ASN A 54 13.46 3.20 10.24
C ASN A 54 12.62 2.44 9.21
N TRP A 55 11.34 2.78 9.08
CA TRP A 55 10.45 2.11 8.15
C TRP A 55 10.75 2.52 6.71
N SER A 56 10.92 1.54 5.83
CA SER A 56 11.03 1.79 4.39
C SER A 56 9.66 2.23 3.84
N VAL A 57 9.51 3.54 3.68
CA VAL A 57 8.29 4.22 3.22
C VAL A 57 8.59 5.14 2.05
N PHE A 58 7.56 5.51 1.30
CA PHE A 58 7.67 6.58 0.32
C PHE A 58 7.71 7.96 1.01
N PRO A 59 8.38 8.97 0.42
CA PRO A 59 8.38 10.34 0.95
C PRO A 59 6.99 10.98 1.07
N GLY A 60 5.99 10.44 0.39
CA GLY A 60 4.60 10.83 0.52
C GLY A 60 3.65 9.70 0.15
N PHE A 61 2.39 9.86 0.54
CA PHE A 61 1.33 8.89 0.27
C PHE A 61 0.83 9.01 -1.17
N ILE A 62 1.49 8.26 -2.03
CA ILE A 62 1.16 8.11 -3.43
C ILE A 62 1.32 6.61 -3.71
N VAL A 63 0.41 6.06 -4.51
CA VAL A 63 0.58 4.70 -5.01
C VAL A 63 1.26 4.83 -6.39
N PRO A 64 2.54 4.40 -6.55
CA PRO A 64 3.27 4.60 -7.80
C PRO A 64 2.55 4.01 -9.01
N SER A 65 1.99 2.80 -8.88
CA SER A 65 1.27 2.13 -9.97
C SER A 65 0.04 2.90 -10.44
N SER A 66 -0.78 3.44 -9.53
CA SER A 66 -1.94 4.25 -9.94
C SER A 66 -1.53 5.58 -10.56
N THR A 67 -0.45 6.18 -10.07
CA THR A 67 0.10 7.43 -10.62
C THR A 67 0.67 7.22 -12.02
N TYR A 68 1.33 6.09 -12.24
CA TYR A 68 1.85 5.68 -13.54
C TYR A 68 0.72 5.45 -14.54
N LEU A 69 -0.30 4.63 -14.18
CA LEU A 69 -1.47 4.38 -15.03
C LEU A 69 -2.28 5.65 -15.32
N HIS A 70 -2.41 6.55 -14.35
CA HIS A 70 -3.01 7.87 -14.55
C HIS A 70 -2.24 8.69 -15.59
N GLY A 71 -0.91 8.65 -15.54
CA GLY A 71 -0.06 9.27 -16.54
C GLY A 71 -0.25 8.70 -17.95
N LEU A 72 -0.28 7.37 -18.07
CA LEU A 72 -0.55 6.69 -19.35
C LEU A 72 -1.94 7.02 -19.91
N TYR A 73 -2.95 7.10 -19.05
CA TYR A 73 -4.30 7.49 -19.43
C TYR A 73 -4.33 8.88 -20.08
N PHE A 74 -3.77 9.89 -19.41
CA PHE A 74 -3.74 11.25 -19.95
C PHE A 74 -2.86 11.37 -21.19
N LEU A 75 -1.76 10.61 -21.27
CA LEU A 75 -0.90 10.59 -22.46
C LEU A 75 -1.67 10.06 -23.68
N ALA A 76 -2.39 8.95 -23.50
CA ALA A 76 -3.09 8.29 -24.60
C ALA A 76 -4.36 9.03 -25.05
N ASN A 77 -5.01 9.74 -24.12
CA ASN A 77 -6.30 10.43 -24.33
C ASN A 77 -6.17 11.95 -24.41
N ALA A 78 -4.96 12.51 -24.57
CA ALA A 78 -4.77 13.94 -24.61
C ALA A 78 -5.51 14.58 -25.79
N GLU A 79 -6.40 15.53 -25.50
CA GLU A 79 -7.07 16.34 -26.52
C GLU A 79 -6.31 17.66 -26.78
N ASP A 80 -5.60 18.15 -25.76
CA ASP A 80 -4.82 19.39 -25.81
C ASP A 80 -3.48 19.29 -25.04
N GLY A 81 -2.74 20.39 -25.02
CA GLY A 81 -1.47 20.47 -24.28
C GLY A 81 -1.62 20.33 -22.77
N ALA A 82 -2.78 20.68 -22.18
CA ALA A 82 -2.99 20.59 -20.75
C ALA A 82 -3.06 19.13 -20.29
N ASP A 83 -3.64 18.23 -21.09
CA ASP A 83 -3.65 16.80 -20.80
C ASP A 83 -2.26 16.17 -20.90
N TYR A 84 -1.45 16.58 -21.87
CA TYR A 84 -0.04 16.16 -21.92
C TYR A 84 0.75 16.66 -20.70
N GLU A 85 0.51 17.88 -20.22
CA GLU A 85 1.13 18.38 -18.98
C GLU A 85 0.69 17.57 -17.74
N ARG A 86 -0.58 17.14 -17.68
CA ARG A 86 -1.06 16.22 -16.62
C ARG A 86 -0.38 14.86 -16.69
N ALA A 87 -0.22 14.32 -17.91
CA ALA A 87 0.51 13.08 -18.14
C ALA A 87 1.98 13.20 -17.69
N ALA A 88 2.66 14.26 -18.14
CA ALA A 88 4.05 14.55 -17.79
C ALA A 88 4.23 14.73 -16.28
N THR A 89 3.33 15.46 -15.62
CA THR A 89 3.33 15.63 -14.16
C THR A 89 3.22 14.28 -13.45
N SER A 90 2.31 13.41 -13.90
CA SER A 90 2.08 12.10 -13.29
C SER A 90 3.28 11.16 -13.49
N LEU A 91 3.80 11.07 -14.72
CA LEU A 91 4.91 10.17 -15.06
C LEU A 91 6.24 10.64 -14.46
N LYS A 92 6.53 11.95 -14.42
CA LYS A 92 7.67 12.50 -13.67
C LYS A 92 7.59 12.14 -12.19
N ARG A 93 6.40 12.21 -11.60
CA ARG A 93 6.19 11.86 -10.20
C ARG A 93 6.42 10.36 -9.96
N ALA A 94 5.92 9.49 -10.82
CA ALA A 94 6.22 8.06 -10.74
C ALA A 94 7.73 7.78 -10.84
N ALA A 95 8.41 8.43 -11.80
CA ALA A 95 9.86 8.35 -11.98
C ALA A 95 10.66 8.83 -10.78
N GLN A 96 10.20 9.86 -10.06
CA GLN A 96 10.82 10.32 -8.80
C GLN A 96 10.68 9.31 -7.66
N MET A 97 9.66 8.44 -7.68
CA MET A 97 9.46 7.42 -6.64
C MET A 97 10.36 6.21 -6.82
N ASN A 98 10.80 5.93 -8.05
CA ASN A 98 11.86 4.97 -8.32
C ASN A 98 12.85 5.51 -9.39
N PRO A 99 13.82 6.34 -8.98
CA PRO A 99 14.77 6.98 -9.90
C PRO A 99 15.64 5.99 -10.69
N GLN A 100 15.78 4.75 -10.20
CA GLN A 100 16.59 3.71 -10.83
C GLN A 100 15.88 3.00 -11.98
N SER A 101 14.57 3.20 -12.14
CA SER A 101 13.81 2.54 -13.21
C SER A 101 13.93 3.29 -14.53
N ALA A 102 14.57 2.66 -15.51
CA ALA A 102 14.76 3.23 -16.84
C ALA A 102 13.44 3.38 -17.59
N VAL A 103 12.49 2.43 -17.44
CA VAL A 103 11.16 2.57 -18.06
C VAL A 103 10.42 3.80 -17.54
N LEU A 104 10.45 4.07 -16.23
CA LEU A 104 9.79 5.25 -15.66
C LEU A 104 10.46 6.55 -16.13
N GLN A 105 11.79 6.60 -16.21
CA GLN A 105 12.49 7.76 -16.77
C GLN A 105 12.13 7.98 -18.24
N ALA A 106 12.10 6.91 -19.04
CA ALA A 106 11.78 6.98 -20.47
C ALA A 106 10.34 7.42 -20.74
N ASP A 107 9.39 7.02 -19.89
CA ASP A 107 8.00 7.47 -19.96
C ASP A 107 7.82 8.91 -19.51
N ALA A 108 8.50 9.34 -18.44
CA ALA A 108 8.50 10.73 -18.01
C ALA A 108 9.08 11.65 -19.11
N THR A 109 10.17 11.25 -19.75
CA THR A 109 10.78 11.99 -20.86
C THR A 109 9.87 12.04 -22.10
N LEU A 110 9.22 10.93 -22.46
CA LEU A 110 8.24 10.91 -23.57
C LEU A 110 7.12 11.91 -23.30
N ALA A 111 6.49 11.82 -22.13
CA ALA A 111 5.38 12.70 -21.77
C ALA A 111 5.79 14.18 -21.75
N THR A 112 7.02 14.48 -21.29
CA THR A 112 7.56 15.85 -21.31
C THR A 112 7.76 16.37 -22.73
N ARG A 113 8.26 15.53 -23.65
CA ARG A 113 8.46 15.93 -25.04
C ARG A 113 7.13 16.19 -25.75
N LEU A 114 6.12 15.34 -25.51
CA LEU A 114 4.76 15.55 -26.01
C LEU A 114 4.16 16.86 -25.46
N ALA A 115 4.27 17.10 -24.14
CA ALA A 115 3.72 18.30 -23.50
C ALA A 115 4.37 19.61 -23.98
N SER A 116 5.70 19.59 -24.20
CA SER A 116 6.43 20.74 -24.74
C SER A 116 6.28 20.95 -26.24
N GLY A 117 5.64 20.02 -26.97
CA GLY A 117 5.53 20.03 -28.42
C GLY A 117 6.84 19.73 -29.17
N THR A 118 7.92 19.35 -28.46
CA THR A 118 9.22 19.00 -29.09
C THR A 118 9.20 17.67 -29.82
N GLN A 119 8.18 16.84 -29.58
CA GLN A 119 7.87 15.64 -30.35
C GLN A 119 6.38 15.63 -30.69
N PRO A 120 5.99 15.60 -31.97
CA PRO A 120 4.60 15.40 -32.37
C PRO A 120 4.14 13.97 -32.06
N VAL A 121 2.90 13.82 -31.57
CA VAL A 121 2.31 12.48 -31.35
C VAL A 121 2.18 11.67 -32.64
N ALA A 122 2.01 12.33 -33.79
CA ALA A 122 1.91 11.70 -35.10
C ALA A 122 3.21 11.00 -35.54
N GLU A 123 4.36 11.37 -34.96
CA GLU A 123 5.67 10.76 -35.23
C GLU A 123 5.99 9.62 -34.26
N LEU A 124 5.15 9.40 -33.25
CA LEU A 124 5.33 8.30 -32.31
C LEU A 124 4.80 7.01 -32.93
N PRO A 125 5.63 5.96 -33.10
CA PRO A 125 5.12 4.68 -33.55
C PRO A 125 4.12 4.14 -32.53
N PRO A 126 3.19 3.25 -32.94
CA PRO A 126 2.25 2.66 -32.00
C PRO A 126 2.98 2.04 -30.80
N GLN A 127 2.57 2.39 -29.59
CA GLN A 127 3.25 1.99 -28.35
C GLN A 127 2.51 0.86 -27.64
N VAL A 128 3.25 -0.01 -26.98
CA VAL A 128 2.74 -1.06 -26.08
C VAL A 128 3.39 -0.89 -24.72
N TRP A 129 2.58 -0.59 -23.71
CA TRP A 129 2.98 -0.70 -22.31
C TRP A 129 2.56 -2.05 -21.77
N VAL A 130 3.50 -2.76 -21.18
CA VAL A 130 3.24 -4.00 -20.44
C VAL A 130 3.32 -3.67 -18.96
N VAL A 131 2.23 -3.84 -18.23
CA VAL A 131 2.19 -3.69 -16.77
C VAL A 131 1.95 -5.06 -16.15
N TYR A 132 2.87 -5.49 -15.30
CA TYR A 132 2.80 -6.79 -14.66
C TYR A 132 2.50 -6.64 -13.16
N GLU A 133 1.33 -7.11 -12.77
CA GLU A 133 0.87 -7.30 -11.39
C GLU A 133 1.42 -8.65 -10.86
N ASN A 134 2.46 -8.57 -10.04
CA ASN A 134 3.22 -9.71 -9.57
C ASN A 134 2.87 -10.05 -8.11
N GLY A 135 2.50 -11.32 -7.87
CA GLY A 135 2.49 -11.90 -6.53
C GLY A 135 1.29 -11.51 -5.68
N LEU A 136 1.41 -11.78 -4.38
CA LEU A 136 0.44 -11.43 -3.36
C LEU A 136 1.05 -10.43 -2.38
N GLY A 137 0.39 -9.28 -2.18
CA GLY A 137 0.87 -8.20 -1.33
C GLY A 137 0.75 -8.51 0.16
N PRO A 138 1.36 -7.71 1.04
CA PRO A 138 1.34 -7.98 2.46
C PRO A 138 -0.07 -7.95 3.04
N VAL A 139 -0.28 -8.75 4.09
CA VAL A 139 -1.54 -8.82 4.85
C VAL A 139 -1.31 -8.42 6.30
N LEU A 140 -2.37 -8.00 6.96
CA LEU A 140 -2.36 -7.73 8.39
C LEU A 140 -2.59 -9.01 9.19
N LYS A 141 -1.73 -9.22 10.20
CA LYS A 141 -1.91 -10.19 11.28
C LYS A 141 -1.97 -9.46 12.60
N GLU A 142 -2.62 -10.08 13.58
CA GLU A 142 -2.65 -9.57 14.94
C GLU A 142 -1.31 -9.83 15.62
N SER A 143 -0.73 -8.78 16.21
CA SER A 143 0.39 -8.84 17.14
C SER A 143 -0.11 -8.45 18.52
N ARG A 144 0.03 -9.34 19.49
CA ARG A 144 -0.31 -9.07 20.88
C ARG A 144 0.94 -8.59 21.62
N LEU A 145 0.77 -7.53 22.40
CA LEU A 145 1.85 -6.91 23.16
C LEU A 145 1.34 -6.62 24.56
N ASP A 146 2.05 -7.09 25.57
CA ASP A 146 1.81 -6.68 26.95
C ASP A 146 2.57 -5.38 27.20
N VAL A 147 1.82 -4.31 27.47
CA VAL A 147 2.37 -2.97 27.65
C VAL A 147 2.11 -2.45 29.05
N PRO A 148 3.06 -1.72 29.66
CA PRO A 148 2.79 -1.03 30.91
C PRO A 148 1.89 0.18 30.65
N LEU A 149 0.69 0.17 31.22
CA LEU A 149 -0.26 1.29 31.21
C LEU A 149 -0.26 1.96 32.58
N LEU A 150 -0.25 3.28 32.61
CA LEU A 150 -0.29 4.09 33.84
C LEU A 150 -1.74 4.28 34.28
N LEU A 151 -2.18 3.46 35.24
CA LEU A 151 -3.52 3.51 35.81
C LEU A 151 -3.56 4.33 37.10
N LEU A 152 -4.69 4.99 37.34
CA LEU A 152 -4.95 5.70 38.59
C LEU A 152 -5.46 4.72 39.65
N HIS A 153 -4.78 4.69 40.79
CA HIS A 153 -5.21 4.05 42.02
C HIS A 153 -5.37 5.13 43.09
N GLY A 154 -6.61 5.56 43.33
CA GLY A 154 -6.89 6.81 44.05
C GLY A 154 -6.23 8.00 43.33
N ASN A 155 -5.37 8.73 44.03
CA ASN A 155 -4.65 9.89 43.48
C ASN A 155 -3.24 9.58 42.95
N ARG A 156 -2.83 8.30 42.91
CA ARG A 156 -1.48 7.90 42.46
C ARG A 156 -1.56 7.15 41.14
N GLN A 157 -0.58 7.39 40.27
CA GLN A 157 -0.38 6.56 39.08
C GLN A 157 0.52 5.37 39.42
N ALA A 158 0.12 4.19 38.97
CA ALA A 158 0.95 3.00 39.03
C ALA A 158 0.92 2.28 37.68
N PRO A 159 2.07 1.79 37.18
CA PRO A 159 2.09 0.96 36.00
C PRO A 159 1.44 -0.39 36.27
N ALA A 160 0.60 -0.83 35.34
CA ALA A 160 0.05 -2.19 35.31
C ALA A 160 0.13 -2.72 33.87
N TYR A 161 0.44 -4.00 33.72
CA TYR A 161 0.61 -4.61 32.40
C TYR A 161 -0.74 -5.05 31.85
N PHE A 162 -1.02 -4.65 30.62
CA PHE A 162 -2.21 -5.05 29.89
C PHE A 162 -1.85 -5.44 28.46
N GLY A 163 -2.49 -6.51 28.00
CA GLY A 163 -2.42 -6.92 26.61
C GLY A 163 -3.15 -5.93 25.72
N ILE A 164 -2.47 -5.42 24.71
CA ILE A 164 -3.06 -4.75 23.55
C ILE A 164 -2.86 -5.61 22.30
N ALA A 165 -3.81 -5.53 21.37
CA ALA A 165 -3.70 -6.14 20.06
C ALA A 165 -3.48 -5.05 19.01
N LEU A 166 -2.41 -5.18 18.23
CA LEU A 166 -2.02 -4.23 17.20
C LEU A 166 -1.88 -4.93 15.83
N PRO A 167 -2.19 -4.24 14.73
CA PRO A 167 -1.96 -4.76 13.38
C PRO A 167 -0.46 -4.83 13.08
N GLN A 168 0.00 -5.95 12.52
CA GLN A 168 1.37 -6.16 12.04
C GLN A 168 1.33 -6.71 10.61
N TYR A 169 2.15 -6.14 9.72
CA TYR A 169 2.22 -6.65 8.35
C TYR A 169 3.04 -7.94 8.27
N THR A 170 2.55 -8.87 7.47
CA THR A 170 3.25 -10.08 7.07
C THR A 170 3.33 -10.09 5.55
N GLU A 171 4.55 -10.17 5.03
CA GLU A 171 4.79 -10.32 3.59
C GLU A 171 4.22 -11.65 3.10
N ARG A 172 3.74 -11.67 1.85
CA ARG A 172 3.29 -12.88 1.15
C ARG A 172 4.21 -13.13 -0.05
N SER A 173 3.97 -14.22 -0.76
CA SER A 173 4.87 -14.66 -1.82
C SER A 173 4.74 -13.81 -3.08
N ALA A 174 5.87 -13.35 -3.59
CA ALA A 174 6.02 -12.83 -4.95
C ALA A 174 6.32 -13.97 -5.94
N VAL A 175 6.03 -13.76 -7.23
CA VAL A 175 6.60 -14.58 -8.30
C VAL A 175 8.06 -14.15 -8.48
N PRO A 176 9.04 -15.07 -8.41
CA PRO A 176 10.45 -14.69 -8.46
C PRO A 176 10.87 -14.03 -9.77
N GLY A 177 11.62 -12.92 -9.66
CA GLY A 177 12.22 -12.18 -10.76
C GLY A 177 11.22 -11.45 -11.66
N ASN A 178 11.73 -10.92 -12.77
CA ASN A 178 11.01 -10.04 -13.67
C ASN A 178 10.50 -10.78 -14.90
N MET A 179 9.30 -10.41 -15.36
CA MET A 179 8.72 -10.93 -16.60
C MET A 179 9.53 -10.46 -17.81
N GLY A 180 9.67 -11.32 -18.81
CA GLY A 180 10.22 -10.95 -20.12
C GLY A 180 9.12 -10.65 -21.13
N VAL A 181 9.40 -9.72 -22.03
CA VAL A 181 8.58 -9.39 -23.19
C VAL A 181 9.47 -9.46 -24.41
N GLN A 182 9.03 -10.21 -25.42
CA GLN A 182 9.80 -10.40 -26.65
C GLN A 182 8.90 -10.17 -27.86
N ALA A 183 9.33 -9.27 -28.76
CA ALA A 183 8.79 -9.18 -30.11
C ALA A 183 9.32 -10.34 -30.96
N ALA A 184 8.57 -10.79 -31.96
CA ALA A 184 9.00 -11.89 -32.84
C ALA A 184 10.42 -11.66 -33.40
N GLY A 185 11.38 -12.52 -33.02
CA GLY A 185 12.80 -12.40 -33.43
C GLY A 185 13.60 -11.26 -32.78
N GLY A 186 12.98 -10.50 -31.85
CA GLY A 186 13.60 -9.39 -31.14
C GLY A 186 14.33 -9.79 -29.86
N GLN A 187 15.00 -8.82 -29.23
CA GLN A 187 15.62 -9.01 -27.92
C GLN A 187 14.55 -9.12 -26.82
N VAL A 188 14.88 -9.85 -25.75
CA VAL A 188 14.02 -9.93 -24.56
C VAL A 188 14.18 -8.65 -23.75
N ILE A 189 13.08 -7.93 -23.56
CA ILE A 189 12.99 -6.76 -22.69
C ILE A 189 12.39 -7.22 -21.37
N ARG A 190 13.11 -6.99 -20.27
CA ARG A 190 12.63 -7.33 -18.92
C ARG A 190 11.81 -6.18 -18.36
N THR A 191 10.71 -6.51 -17.71
CA THR A 191 9.95 -5.54 -16.93
C THR A 191 10.76 -5.06 -15.73
N GLU A 192 10.56 -3.82 -15.33
CA GLU A 192 11.20 -3.23 -14.16
C GLU A 192 10.18 -2.88 -13.10
N ARG A 193 10.54 -3.04 -11.82
CA ARG A 193 9.64 -2.70 -10.71
C ARG A 193 9.30 -1.22 -10.70
N ILE A 194 8.02 -0.89 -10.82
CA ILE A 194 7.51 0.49 -10.78
C ILE A 194 6.82 0.84 -9.46
N SER A 195 6.34 -0.16 -8.70
CA SER A 195 5.59 0.06 -7.47
C SER A 195 5.79 -1.11 -6.51
N ASP A 196 5.99 -0.84 -5.23
CA ASP A 196 6.16 -1.84 -4.16
C ASP A 196 5.02 -1.69 -3.16
N MET A 197 4.12 -2.68 -3.08
CA MET A 197 2.93 -2.59 -2.25
C MET A 197 3.28 -2.61 -0.76
N GLY A 198 4.32 -3.34 -0.36
CA GLY A 198 4.83 -3.30 1.00
C GLY A 198 5.25 -1.89 1.43
N LYS A 199 5.93 -1.14 0.56
CA LYS A 199 6.27 0.27 0.83
C LYS A 199 5.03 1.16 0.88
N VAL A 200 4.04 0.97 0.01
CA VAL A 200 2.76 1.71 0.06
C VAL A 200 2.08 1.51 1.41
N ILE A 201 1.93 0.25 1.81
CA ILE A 201 1.25 -0.18 3.03
C ILE A 201 1.99 0.28 4.30
N ARG A 202 3.33 0.24 4.30
CA ARG A 202 4.14 0.82 5.39
C ARG A 202 4.02 2.33 5.47
N THR A 203 3.92 3.02 4.32
CA THR A 203 3.69 4.48 4.27
C THR A 203 2.35 4.82 4.90
N GLU A 204 1.29 4.06 4.58
CA GLU A 204 -0.02 4.21 5.23
C GLU A 204 0.06 4.00 6.73
N MET A 205 0.67 2.88 7.14
CA MET A 205 0.76 2.56 8.56
C MET A 205 1.52 3.64 9.31
N LYS A 206 2.61 4.16 8.76
CA LYS A 206 3.40 5.22 9.42
C LYS A 206 2.54 6.45 9.74
N GLU A 207 1.67 6.85 8.82
CA GLU A 207 0.78 7.99 9.03
C GLU A 207 -0.32 7.65 10.06
N ARG A 208 -0.94 6.46 10.02
CA ARG A 208 -2.07 6.12 10.91
C ARG A 208 -1.71 5.47 12.26
N PHE A 209 -0.46 5.00 12.44
CA PHE A 209 -0.08 4.12 13.57
C PHE A 209 -0.37 4.73 14.93
N ARG A 210 -0.17 6.05 15.08
CA ARG A 210 -0.44 6.75 16.33
C ARG A 210 -1.93 6.73 16.71
N GLY A 211 -2.83 6.85 15.73
CA GLY A 211 -4.27 6.69 15.95
C GLY A 211 -4.62 5.26 16.38
N VAL A 212 -3.98 4.26 15.75
CA VAL A 212 -4.15 2.84 16.11
C VAL A 212 -3.72 2.58 17.55
N LEU A 213 -2.53 3.04 17.95
CA LEU A 213 -2.04 2.91 19.34
C LEU A 213 -2.97 3.58 20.33
N THR A 214 -3.43 4.78 20.01
CA THR A 214 -4.34 5.55 20.86
C THR A 214 -5.64 4.79 21.13
N ARG A 215 -6.27 4.24 20.09
CA ARG A 215 -7.50 3.44 20.23
C ARG A 215 -7.26 2.17 21.06
N ALA A 216 -6.15 1.47 20.81
CA ALA A 216 -5.80 0.25 21.54
C ALA A 216 -5.59 0.52 23.04
N VAL A 217 -4.87 1.58 23.39
CA VAL A 217 -4.65 1.99 24.79
C VAL A 217 -5.94 2.45 25.45
N THR A 218 -6.76 3.27 24.77
CA THR A 218 -8.08 3.67 25.30
C THR A 218 -8.98 2.46 25.57
N SER A 219 -9.00 1.49 24.65
CA SER A 219 -9.75 0.24 24.85
C SER A 219 -9.23 -0.54 26.05
N ALA A 220 -7.92 -0.73 26.16
CA ALA A 220 -7.31 -1.46 27.26
C ALA A 220 -7.56 -0.81 28.63
N ILE A 221 -7.41 0.52 28.74
CA ILE A 221 -7.70 1.26 29.97
C ILE A 221 -9.19 1.16 30.32
N SER A 222 -10.08 1.26 29.32
CA SER A 222 -11.52 1.12 29.57
C SER A 222 -11.87 -0.26 30.11
N LYS A 223 -11.28 -1.32 29.55
CA LYS A 223 -11.43 -2.70 30.04
C LYS A 223 -10.82 -2.88 31.43
N ALA A 224 -9.68 -2.27 31.71
CA ALA A 224 -9.04 -2.31 33.02
C ALA A 224 -9.94 -1.69 34.11
N VAL A 225 -10.55 -0.53 33.82
CA VAL A 225 -11.50 0.13 34.73
C VAL A 225 -12.71 -0.78 34.98
N LEU A 226 -13.31 -1.33 33.93
CA LEU A 226 -14.45 -2.25 34.06
C LEU A 226 -14.08 -3.53 34.83
N GLN A 227 -12.87 -4.05 34.62
CA GLN A 227 -12.36 -5.22 35.34
C GLN A 227 -12.20 -4.93 36.83
N ASN A 228 -11.71 -3.74 37.20
CA ASN A 228 -11.61 -3.33 38.60
C ASN A 228 -13.00 -3.18 39.23
N GLU A 229 -13.93 -2.50 38.55
CA GLU A 229 -15.33 -2.36 39.02
C GLU A 229 -16.02 -3.72 39.20
N ALA A 230 -15.83 -4.65 38.27
CA ALA A 230 -16.39 -6.00 38.35
C ALA A 230 -15.78 -6.81 39.51
N ALA A 231 -14.49 -6.66 39.78
CA ALA A 231 -13.83 -7.31 40.91
C ALA A 231 -14.34 -6.75 42.26
N GLU A 232 -14.56 -5.44 42.35
CA GLU A 232 -15.13 -4.79 43.54
C GLU A 232 -16.58 -5.23 43.80
N GLN A 233 -17.40 -5.39 42.76
CA GLN A 233 -18.82 -5.74 42.89
C GLN A 233 -19.08 -7.24 43.07
N PHE A 234 -18.35 -8.09 42.36
CA PHE A 234 -18.64 -9.53 42.25
C PHE A 234 -17.50 -10.42 42.76
N GLY A 235 -16.48 -9.82 43.37
CA GLY A 235 -15.34 -10.54 43.96
C GLY A 235 -14.57 -11.38 42.93
N PRO A 236 -14.00 -12.53 43.35
CA PRO A 236 -13.16 -13.37 42.48
C PRO A 236 -13.84 -13.84 41.19
N LEU A 237 -15.15 -14.12 41.24
CA LEU A 237 -15.91 -14.53 40.05
C LEU A 237 -16.03 -13.38 39.04
N GLY A 238 -16.27 -12.16 39.51
CA GLY A 238 -16.25 -10.96 38.67
C GLY A 238 -14.91 -10.73 38.00
N GLN A 239 -13.82 -10.90 38.74
CA GLN A 239 -12.46 -10.76 38.22
C GLN A 239 -12.17 -11.77 37.10
N ILE A 240 -12.55 -13.04 37.29
CA ILE A 240 -12.36 -14.09 36.28
C ILE A 240 -13.22 -13.80 35.04
N ALA A 241 -14.50 -13.47 35.21
CA ALA A 241 -15.40 -13.18 34.10
C ALA A 241 -14.91 -11.96 33.28
N ALA A 242 -14.48 -10.89 33.95
CA ALA A 242 -13.95 -9.70 33.30
C ALA A 242 -12.60 -9.96 32.59
N ALA A 243 -11.74 -10.81 33.15
CA ALA A 243 -10.51 -11.22 32.49
C ALA A 243 -10.79 -12.00 31.20
N LEU A 244 -11.72 -12.97 31.23
CA LEU A 244 -12.15 -13.72 30.05
C LEU A 244 -12.76 -12.80 28.98
N PHE A 245 -13.63 -11.87 29.40
CA PHE A 245 -14.21 -10.87 28.51
C PHE A 245 -13.12 -9.99 27.86
N THR A 246 -12.13 -9.56 28.62
CA THR A 246 -11.00 -8.76 28.12
C THR A 246 -10.19 -9.52 27.08
N VAL A 247 -9.90 -10.80 27.32
CA VAL A 247 -9.18 -11.65 26.36
C VAL A 247 -10.01 -11.83 25.08
N ALA A 248 -11.31 -12.10 25.20
CA ALA A 248 -12.18 -12.34 24.04
C ALA A 248 -12.38 -11.10 23.16
N THR A 249 -12.37 -9.90 23.77
CA THR A 249 -12.67 -8.63 23.09
C THR A 249 -11.44 -7.82 22.73
N THR A 250 -10.23 -8.27 23.06
CA THR A 250 -8.98 -7.61 22.65
C THR A 250 -8.54 -8.16 21.31
N GLN A 251 -8.91 -7.42 20.26
CA GLN A 251 -8.62 -7.76 18.87
C GLN A 251 -8.15 -6.54 18.09
N ALA A 252 -7.24 -6.74 17.15
CA ALA A 252 -6.78 -5.69 16.23
C ALA A 252 -7.74 -5.53 15.05
N ASP A 253 -7.85 -4.33 14.49
CA ASP A 253 -8.50 -4.13 13.19
C ASP A 253 -7.54 -4.61 12.08
N LEU A 254 -7.87 -5.75 11.47
CA LEU A 254 -7.08 -6.38 10.41
C LEU A 254 -7.67 -6.17 9.01
N ARG A 255 -8.71 -5.33 8.89
CA ARG A 255 -9.36 -5.09 7.60
C ARG A 255 -8.36 -4.48 6.62
N SER A 256 -8.15 -5.19 5.52
CA SER A 256 -7.19 -4.86 4.46
C SER A 256 -7.62 -5.50 3.15
N TRP A 257 -7.23 -4.92 2.01
CA TRP A 257 -7.46 -5.54 0.70
C TRP A 257 -6.54 -6.74 0.50
N GLN A 258 -7.12 -7.94 0.55
CA GLN A 258 -6.35 -9.18 0.47
C GLN A 258 -5.89 -9.56 -0.95
N VAL A 259 -6.42 -8.88 -1.98
CA VAL A 259 -6.17 -9.18 -3.40
C VAL A 259 -5.16 -8.22 -4.03
N LEU A 260 -4.49 -7.38 -3.22
CA LEU A 260 -3.39 -6.55 -3.69
C LEU A 260 -2.18 -7.42 -4.08
N PRO A 261 -1.42 -7.04 -5.11
CA PRO A 261 -0.18 -7.71 -5.47
C PRO A 261 0.97 -7.33 -4.54
N ASP A 262 2.07 -8.07 -4.64
CA ASP A 262 3.33 -7.73 -3.98
C ASP A 262 3.92 -6.45 -4.59
N HIS A 263 3.98 -6.41 -5.92
CA HIS A 263 4.50 -5.26 -6.63
C HIS A 263 3.95 -5.18 -8.06
N TRP A 264 4.20 -4.04 -8.70
CA TRP A 264 4.00 -3.86 -10.12
C TRP A 264 5.33 -3.66 -10.82
N GLU A 265 5.39 -4.20 -12.02
CA GLU A 265 6.49 -4.01 -12.96
C GLU A 265 5.96 -3.42 -14.26
N ALA A 266 6.83 -2.76 -15.03
CA ALA A 266 6.47 -2.26 -16.35
C ALA A 266 7.59 -2.42 -17.37
N ALA A 267 7.20 -2.50 -18.63
CA ALA A 267 8.05 -2.30 -19.79
C ALA A 267 7.29 -1.50 -20.85
N ARG A 268 8.00 -0.74 -21.67
CA ARG A 268 7.45 -0.08 -22.86
C ARG A 268 8.23 -0.53 -24.08
N ILE A 269 7.50 -0.88 -25.14
CA ILE A 269 8.06 -1.23 -26.43
C ILE A 269 7.23 -0.61 -27.56
N ASP A 270 7.83 -0.42 -28.72
CA ASP A 270 7.08 -0.16 -29.94
C ASP A 270 6.28 -1.42 -30.32
N ARG A 271 5.09 -1.23 -30.88
CA ARG A 271 4.26 -2.32 -31.40
C ARG A 271 5.05 -3.02 -32.51
N PRO A 272 5.30 -4.34 -32.41
CA PRO A 272 5.98 -5.08 -33.47
C PRO A 272 5.18 -5.04 -34.77
N GLU A 273 5.86 -4.96 -35.91
CA GLU A 273 5.20 -5.02 -37.24
C GLU A 273 4.38 -6.31 -37.40
N SER A 274 4.91 -7.43 -36.90
CA SER A 274 4.24 -8.73 -36.88
C SER A 274 2.94 -8.75 -36.06
N GLY A 275 2.72 -7.75 -35.20
CA GLY A 275 1.61 -7.71 -34.26
C GLY A 275 1.71 -8.75 -33.14
N ARG A 276 2.84 -9.45 -32.98
CA ARG A 276 2.98 -10.54 -32.00
C ARG A 276 3.95 -10.22 -30.88
N LEU A 277 3.53 -10.51 -29.66
CA LEU A 277 4.39 -10.48 -28.47
C LEU A 277 4.38 -11.82 -27.74
N THR A 278 5.54 -12.22 -27.25
CA THR A 278 5.70 -13.38 -26.39
C THR A 278 6.00 -12.90 -24.97
N LEU A 279 5.20 -13.35 -24.01
CA LEU A 279 5.46 -13.17 -22.59
C LEU A 279 6.33 -14.33 -22.10
N LEU A 280 7.37 -14.00 -21.35
CA LEU A 280 8.33 -14.96 -20.79
C LEU A 280 8.35 -14.86 -19.27
N ASP A 281 8.55 -15.98 -18.59
CA ASP A 281 8.80 -15.99 -17.16
C ASP A 281 10.23 -15.50 -16.84
N ASN A 282 10.58 -15.49 -15.56
CA ASN A 282 11.91 -15.07 -15.16
C ASN A 282 13.04 -15.96 -15.74
N GLY A 283 12.78 -17.27 -15.90
CA GLY A 283 13.71 -18.25 -16.46
C GLY A 283 13.81 -18.21 -17.99
N GLY A 284 12.96 -17.44 -18.66
CA GLY A 284 12.88 -17.37 -20.13
C GLY A 284 11.92 -18.38 -20.76
N SER A 285 11.17 -19.14 -19.96
CA SER A 285 10.12 -20.02 -20.46
C SER A 285 8.95 -19.21 -20.98
N VAL A 286 8.31 -19.68 -22.05
CA VAL A 286 7.15 -19.00 -22.64
C VAL A 286 5.94 -19.13 -21.71
N LEU A 287 5.42 -17.98 -21.25
CA LEU A 287 4.14 -17.90 -20.54
C LEU A 287 2.97 -17.87 -21.52
N GLY A 288 3.16 -17.23 -22.68
CA GLY A 288 2.13 -17.21 -23.70
C GLY A 288 2.42 -16.20 -24.81
N ASN A 289 1.65 -16.33 -25.89
CA ASN A 289 1.71 -15.45 -27.05
C ASN A 289 0.49 -14.55 -27.10
N LEU A 290 0.71 -13.31 -27.51
CA LEU A 290 -0.30 -12.26 -27.62
C LEU A 290 -0.32 -11.71 -29.03
N GLU A 291 -1.52 -11.56 -29.57
CA GLU A 291 -1.78 -10.72 -30.74
C GLU A 291 -2.09 -9.31 -30.24
N ILE A 292 -1.32 -8.34 -30.75
CA ILE A 292 -1.40 -6.93 -30.40
C ILE A 292 -2.14 -6.20 -31.53
N PRO A 293 -3.35 -5.68 -31.25
CA PRO A 293 -4.14 -4.97 -32.24
C PRO A 293 -3.39 -3.78 -32.85
N GLN A 294 -3.75 -3.40 -34.06
CA GLN A 294 -3.18 -2.23 -34.71
C GLN A 294 -3.89 -0.96 -34.22
N GLN A 295 -3.30 -0.35 -33.19
CA GLN A 295 -3.83 0.85 -32.54
C GLN A 295 -2.70 1.68 -31.92
N PRO A 296 -2.85 3.00 -31.75
CA PRO A 296 -1.75 3.88 -31.33
C PRO A 296 -1.17 3.55 -29.96
N PHE A 297 -2.02 3.20 -28.98
CA PHE A 297 -1.62 3.02 -27.59
C PHE A 297 -2.27 1.77 -27.00
N THR A 298 -1.46 0.77 -26.66
CA THR A 298 -1.92 -0.49 -26.08
C THR A 298 -1.38 -0.66 -24.66
N LEU A 299 -2.25 -1.08 -23.74
CA LEU A 299 -1.84 -1.57 -22.43
C LEU A 299 -2.08 -3.08 -22.36
N VAL A 300 -1.01 -3.83 -22.14
CA VAL A 300 -1.05 -5.25 -21.79
C VAL A 300 -0.88 -5.35 -20.28
N TYR A 301 -1.98 -5.60 -19.58
CA TYR A 301 -1.99 -5.78 -18.14
C TYR A 301 -1.93 -7.27 -17.79
N VAL A 302 -0.82 -7.72 -17.24
CA VAL A 302 -0.58 -9.11 -16.85
C VAL A 302 -0.74 -9.25 -15.35
N LYS A 303 -1.46 -10.26 -14.89
CA LYS A 303 -1.62 -10.58 -13.46
C LYS A 303 -1.23 -12.02 -13.19
N ARG A 304 -0.33 -12.23 -12.24
CA ARG A 304 0.07 -13.57 -11.81
C ARG A 304 0.29 -13.59 -10.28
N PRO A 305 -0.64 -14.17 -9.50
CA PRO A 305 -0.57 -14.11 -8.04
C PRO A 305 0.46 -15.08 -7.44
N THR A 306 0.75 -16.21 -8.09
CA THR A 306 1.74 -17.20 -7.65
C THR A 306 2.44 -17.82 -8.86
N LEU A 307 3.57 -18.51 -8.64
CA LEU A 307 4.30 -19.17 -9.72
C LEU A 307 3.46 -20.28 -10.39
N GLN A 308 2.62 -20.98 -9.65
CA GLN A 308 1.77 -22.06 -10.16
C GLN A 308 0.43 -21.56 -10.71
N ALA A 309 0.04 -20.32 -10.39
CA ALA A 309 -1.19 -19.76 -10.94
C ALA A 309 -0.97 -19.35 -12.40
N PRO A 310 -1.96 -19.60 -13.28
CA PRO A 310 -1.91 -19.13 -14.65
C PRO A 310 -1.91 -17.60 -14.69
N ALA A 311 -1.19 -17.04 -15.67
CA ALA A 311 -1.17 -15.60 -15.88
C ALA A 311 -2.47 -15.15 -16.58
N THR A 312 -3.17 -14.17 -16.00
CA THR A 312 -4.29 -13.51 -16.66
C THR A 312 -3.76 -12.28 -17.39
N VAL A 313 -4.10 -12.13 -18.67
CA VAL A 313 -3.67 -11.00 -19.49
C VAL A 313 -4.89 -10.25 -19.99
N ILE A 314 -4.87 -8.93 -19.83
CA ILE A 314 -5.85 -8.00 -20.36
C ILE A 314 -5.15 -7.11 -21.37
N THR A 315 -5.59 -7.11 -22.63
CA THR A 315 -5.08 -6.18 -23.65
C THR A 315 -6.12 -5.09 -23.87
N LEU A 316 -5.74 -3.84 -23.62
CA LEU A 316 -6.59 -2.67 -23.62
C LEU A 316 -6.13 -1.67 -24.68
N ASP A 317 -7.09 -1.07 -25.38
CA ASP A 317 -6.89 0.21 -26.03
C ASP A 317 -6.97 1.31 -24.99
N LEU A 318 -5.84 1.99 -24.78
CA LEU A 318 -5.78 3.08 -23.81
C LEU A 318 -6.68 4.26 -24.20
N GLN A 319 -7.08 4.38 -25.47
CA GLN A 319 -8.04 5.38 -25.94
C GLN A 319 -9.50 4.94 -25.78
N GLY A 320 -9.75 3.70 -25.35
CA GLY A 320 -11.10 3.17 -25.16
C GLY A 320 -11.94 3.02 -26.43
N LYS A 321 -11.34 3.12 -27.62
CA LYS A 321 -12.07 3.02 -28.90
C LYS A 321 -12.35 1.56 -29.28
N ASN A 322 -11.47 0.65 -28.87
CA ASN A 322 -11.61 -0.78 -29.13
C ASN A 322 -11.92 -1.56 -27.85
N LYS A 323 -12.65 -2.68 -28.00
CA LYS A 323 -12.96 -3.57 -26.87
C LYS A 323 -11.69 -4.23 -26.33
N ALA A 324 -11.57 -4.27 -25.00
CA ALA A 324 -10.51 -5.00 -24.34
C ALA A 324 -10.65 -6.51 -24.57
N THR A 325 -9.53 -7.21 -24.64
CA THR A 325 -9.50 -8.68 -24.66
C THR A 325 -8.95 -9.21 -23.35
N LEU A 326 -9.46 -10.36 -22.92
CA LEU A 326 -9.04 -11.09 -21.72
C LEU A 326 -8.59 -12.48 -22.15
N ALA A 327 -7.37 -12.86 -21.77
CA ALA A 327 -6.82 -14.18 -21.98
C ALA A 327 -6.31 -14.76 -20.65
N ARG A 328 -6.45 -16.07 -20.47
CA ARG A 328 -5.82 -16.80 -19.38
C ARG A 328 -4.77 -17.72 -20.01
N MET A 329 -3.51 -17.50 -19.64
CA MET A 329 -2.41 -18.30 -20.13
C MET A 329 -2.46 -19.70 -19.52
N PRO A 330 -1.89 -20.70 -20.22
CA PRO A 330 -1.77 -22.06 -19.68
C PRO A 330 -0.97 -22.06 -18.36
N GLU A 331 -1.19 -23.09 -17.55
CA GLU A 331 -0.37 -23.38 -16.36
C GLU A 331 1.04 -23.87 -16.74
#